data_AF-A0A7X6HS05-F1
#
_entry.id   AF-A0A7X6HS05-F1
#
_cell.length_a   1.000
_cell.length_b   1.000
_cell.length_c   1.000
_cell.angle_alpha   90.00
_cell.angle_beta   90.00
_cell.angle_gamma   90.00
#
_symmetry.space_group_name_H-M   'P 1'
#
loop_
_entity.id
_entity.type
_entity.pdbx_description
1 polymer ?
#
loop_
_entity_poly.entity_id
_entity_poly.type
_entity_poly.pdbx_seq_one_letter_code
_entity_poly.pdbx_strand_id
1 'polypeptide(L)'
;MGSDPHIRLALLCDENNRIIVATRYELRNRSIDQISIPHYLLSEFSQVREIMSGQVKLAENRESTWAIYPVFLAAKPGELSPSRVGILLIEYDLLSVKQQAYADALKRSIETSTALAFFCAIVWLFLRKL
;
A
#
# COMPACT_ATOMS: atom_id res chain seq x y z
N MET A 1 -5.23 4.42 13.68
CA MET A 1 -4.32 3.74 12.74
C MET A 1 -5.20 2.87 11.84
N GLY A 2 -5.55 3.34 10.64
CA GLY A 2 -6.53 2.67 9.78
C GLY A 2 -7.41 3.59 8.93
N SER A 3 -6.97 4.82 8.63
CA SER A 3 -7.76 5.77 7.83
C SER A 3 -7.31 5.89 6.38
N ASP A 4 -6.31 5.10 5.96
CA ASP A 4 -5.92 5.03 4.55
C ASP A 4 -6.72 3.89 3.90
N PRO A 5 -7.68 4.17 3.00
CA PRO A 5 -8.51 3.17 2.35
C PRO A 5 -7.71 2.25 1.42
N HIS A 6 -6.47 2.59 1.09
CA HIS A 6 -5.61 1.81 0.21
C HIS A 6 -4.79 0.75 0.96
N ILE A 7 -4.80 0.75 2.31
CA ILE A 7 -4.17 -0.30 3.11
C ILE A 7 -5.13 -1.48 3.27
N ARG A 8 -4.83 -2.59 2.58
CA ARG A 8 -5.66 -3.80 2.59
C ARG A 8 -5.46 -4.65 3.84
N LEU A 9 -4.24 -4.60 4.38
CA LEU A 9 -3.84 -5.30 5.59
C LEU A 9 -2.66 -4.55 6.22
N ALA A 10 -2.72 -4.31 7.51
CA ALA A 10 -1.55 -3.97 8.32
C ALA A 10 -1.54 -4.83 9.58
N LEU A 11 -0.37 -5.39 9.89
CA LEU A 11 -0.13 -6.20 11.06
C LEU A 11 1.26 -5.94 11.65
N LEU A 12 1.37 -6.10 12.96
CA LEU A 12 2.61 -6.02 13.71
C LEU A 12 2.86 -7.38 14.36
N CYS A 13 4.00 -7.96 14.04
CA CYS A 13 4.50 -9.20 14.61
C CYS A 13 5.54 -8.92 15.71
N ASP A 14 5.58 -9.78 16.72
CA ASP A 14 6.64 -9.81 17.71
C ASP A 14 7.94 -10.44 17.15
N GLU A 15 8.95 -10.63 18.01
CA GLU A 15 10.22 -11.26 17.68
C GLU A 15 10.09 -12.74 17.22
N ASN A 16 8.97 -13.40 17.54
CA ASN A 16 8.68 -14.80 17.22
C ASN A 16 7.68 -14.93 16.07
N ASN A 17 7.45 -13.86 15.31
CA ASN A 17 6.48 -13.81 14.21
C ASN A 17 5.02 -14.05 14.64
N ARG A 18 4.68 -13.82 15.91
CA ARG A 18 3.28 -13.82 16.37
C ARG A 18 2.69 -12.42 16.25
N ILE A 19 1.45 -12.36 15.76
CA ILE A 19 0.77 -11.10 15.54
C ILE A 19 0.27 -10.52 16.85
N ILE A 20 0.79 -9.35 17.21
CA ILE A 20 0.37 -8.60 18.41
C ILE A 20 -0.71 -7.56 18.09
N VAL A 21 -0.65 -6.97 16.89
CA VAL A 21 -1.63 -5.99 16.42
C VAL A 21 -1.96 -6.27 14.97
N ALA A 22 -3.23 -6.15 14.60
CA ALA A 22 -3.67 -6.21 13.21
C ALA A 22 -4.90 -5.34 13.00
N THR A 23 -5.01 -4.83 11.77
CA THR A 23 -6.21 -4.16 11.22
C THR A 23 -7.40 -5.10 11.16
N ARG A 24 -7.16 -6.37 10.81
CA ARG A 24 -8.13 -7.46 10.87
C ARG A 24 -8.02 -8.17 12.22
N TYR A 25 -9.06 -8.06 13.05
CA TYR A 25 -9.03 -8.52 14.44
C TYR A 25 -8.85 -10.04 14.56
N GLU A 26 -9.37 -10.80 13.61
CA GLU A 26 -9.32 -12.27 13.53
C GLU A 26 -7.90 -12.84 13.40
N LEU A 27 -6.94 -12.01 13.01
CA LEU A 27 -5.53 -12.39 12.83
C LEU A 27 -4.69 -12.23 14.11
N ARG A 28 -5.22 -11.55 15.14
CA ARG A 28 -4.47 -11.32 16.38
C ARG A 28 -4.11 -12.64 17.07
N ASN A 29 -2.92 -12.67 17.66
CA ASN A 29 -2.35 -13.80 18.39
C ASN A 29 -2.09 -15.08 17.56
N ARG A 30 -2.29 -15.02 16.24
CA ARG A 30 -1.91 -16.10 15.31
C ARG A 30 -0.44 -15.99 14.94
N SER A 31 0.16 -17.11 14.54
CA SER A 31 1.46 -17.07 13.86
C SER A 31 1.26 -16.51 12.45
N ILE A 32 2.25 -15.76 11.96
CA ILE A 32 2.24 -15.27 10.59
C ILE A 32 2.17 -16.41 9.55
N ASP A 33 2.74 -17.58 9.88
CA ASP A 33 2.75 -18.76 9.01
C ASP A 33 1.36 -19.38 8.80
N GLN A 34 0.41 -19.02 9.66
CA GLN A 34 -0.98 -19.50 9.61
C GLN A 34 -1.87 -18.60 8.74
N ILE A 35 -1.30 -17.56 8.14
CA ILE A 35 -2.03 -16.55 7.38
C ILE A 35 -1.62 -16.67 5.92
N SER A 36 -2.58 -16.39 5.04
CA SER A 36 -2.34 -16.34 3.60
C SER A 36 -1.56 -15.08 3.25
N ILE A 37 -0.24 -15.13 3.44
CA ILE A 37 0.72 -14.17 2.88
C ILE A 37 1.72 -14.91 1.99
N PRO A 38 2.30 -14.24 0.98
CA PRO A 38 3.31 -14.86 0.14
C PRO A 38 4.52 -15.36 0.93
N HIS A 39 4.90 -16.62 0.72
CA HIS A 39 5.97 -17.28 1.49
C HIS A 39 7.33 -16.57 1.34
N TYR A 40 7.60 -15.97 0.18
CA TYR A 40 8.84 -15.21 -0.06
C TYR A 40 9.00 -13.98 0.85
N LEU A 41 7.91 -13.45 1.42
CA LEU A 41 7.99 -12.33 2.37
C LEU A 41 8.48 -12.80 3.75
N LEU A 42 8.13 -14.02 4.15
CA LEU A 42 8.51 -14.59 5.44
C LEU A 42 10.03 -14.77 5.54
N SER A 43 10.68 -15.19 4.45
CA SER A 43 12.13 -15.31 4.39
C SER A 43 12.87 -13.99 4.58
N GLU A 44 12.22 -12.85 4.33
CA GLU A 44 12.83 -11.51 4.44
C GLU A 44 12.81 -10.97 5.88
N PHE A 45 11.98 -11.53 6.77
CA PHE A 45 11.80 -10.97 8.12
C PHE A 45 13.09 -10.99 8.94
N SER A 46 13.82 -12.10 8.90
CA SER A 46 15.10 -12.23 9.61
C SER A 46 16.10 -11.19 9.14
N GLN A 47 16.21 -11.01 7.81
CA GLN A 47 17.11 -10.01 7.23
C GLN A 47 16.70 -8.59 7.61
N VAL A 48 15.41 -8.25 7.50
CA VAL A 48 14.89 -6.92 7.85
C VAL A 48 15.16 -6.56 9.31
N ARG A 49 15.03 -7.53 10.22
CA ARG A 49 15.38 -7.33 11.65
C ARG A 49 16.86 -7.08 11.85
N GLU A 50 17.71 -7.83 11.15
CA GLU A 50 19.16 -7.72 11.30
C GLU A 50 19.69 -6.39 10.76
N ILE A 51 19.25 -5.97 9.58
CA ILE A 51 19.71 -4.73 8.94
C ILE A 51 19.02 -3.48 9.49
N MET A 52 17.96 -3.65 10.29
CA MET A 52 17.12 -2.56 10.84
C MET A 52 16.65 -1.55 9.78
N SER A 53 16.43 -2.02 8.55
CA SER A 53 16.01 -1.22 7.41
C SER A 53 14.79 -1.82 6.75
N GLY A 54 13.81 -0.97 6.44
CA GLY A 54 12.59 -1.38 5.80
C GLY A 54 12.79 -1.80 4.34
N GLN A 55 11.98 -2.76 3.90
CA GLN A 55 11.94 -3.21 2.53
C GLN A 55 10.54 -3.05 1.95
N VAL A 56 10.47 -2.71 0.67
CA VAL A 56 9.24 -2.62 -0.09
C VAL A 56 9.33 -3.58 -1.27
N LYS A 57 8.41 -4.53 -1.36
CA LYS A 57 8.36 -5.56 -2.41
C LYS A 57 7.07 -5.41 -3.18
N LEU A 58 7.18 -5.35 -4.50
CA LEU A 58 6.03 -5.42 -5.38
C LEU A 58 5.57 -6.87 -5.49
N ALA A 59 4.27 -7.14 -5.38
CA ALA A 59 3.73 -8.47 -5.65
C ALA A 59 3.93 -8.84 -7.12
N GLU A 60 4.02 -10.13 -7.41
CA GLU A 60 4.29 -10.64 -8.76
C GLU A 60 3.24 -10.17 -9.79
N ASN A 61 1.96 -10.12 -9.38
CA ASN A 61 0.85 -9.59 -10.17
C ASN A 61 0.88 -8.06 -10.35
N ARG A 62 1.75 -7.34 -9.63
CA ARG A 62 1.86 -5.86 -9.60
C ARG A 62 0.57 -5.12 -9.20
N GLU A 63 -0.33 -5.84 -8.53
CA GLU A 63 -1.59 -5.32 -8.02
C GLU A 63 -1.46 -4.83 -6.57
N SER A 64 -0.48 -5.33 -5.84
CA SER A 64 -0.21 -4.95 -4.45
C SER A 64 1.27 -4.70 -4.20
N THR A 65 1.55 -3.87 -3.20
CA THR A 65 2.88 -3.63 -2.67
C THR A 65 2.92 -4.04 -1.20
N TRP A 66 3.96 -4.76 -0.82
CA TRP A 66 4.21 -5.19 0.55
C TRP A 66 5.34 -4.37 1.14
N ALA A 67 5.07 -3.70 2.25
CA ALA A 67 6.06 -3.00 3.05
C ALA A 67 6.37 -3.81 4.31
N ILE A 68 7.66 -4.04 4.57
CA ILE A 68 8.18 -4.79 5.71
C ILE A 68 9.12 -3.85 6.46
N TYR A 69 8.74 -3.43 7.67
CA TYR A 69 9.54 -2.51 8.48
C TYR A 69 9.91 -3.16 9.83
N PRO A 70 11.18 -3.04 10.27
CA PRO A 70 11.56 -3.43 11.62
C PRO A 70 11.08 -2.37 12.61
N VAL A 71 10.58 -2.81 13.77
CA VAL A 71 10.07 -1.92 14.81
C VAL A 71 10.59 -2.38 16.17
N PHE A 72 11.18 -1.47 16.95
CA PHE A 72 11.51 -1.76 18.34
C PHE A 72 10.23 -1.95 19.15
N LEU A 73 10.14 -3.10 19.81
CA LEU A 73 9.05 -3.41 20.73
C LEU A 73 9.32 -2.77 22.09
N ALA A 74 8.28 -2.57 22.90
CA ALA A 74 8.44 -2.03 24.24
C ALA A 74 9.40 -2.89 25.09
N ALA A 75 10.25 -2.22 25.88
CA ALA A 75 11.14 -2.85 26.84
C ALA A 75 10.33 -3.69 27.84
N LYS A 76 10.81 -4.90 28.15
CA LYS A 76 10.24 -5.71 29.23
C LYS A 76 10.59 -5.10 30.59
N PRO A 77 9.80 -5.39 31.65
CA PRO A 77 10.18 -5.00 33.00
C PRO A 77 11.59 -5.50 33.34
N GLY A 78 12.50 -4.58 33.69
CA GLY A 78 13.91 -4.89 33.97
C GLY A 78 14.88 -4.71 32.79
N GLU A 79 14.40 -4.40 31.58
CA GLU A 79 15.27 -4.00 30.46
C GLU A 79 15.57 -2.49 30.50
N LEU A 80 16.85 -2.12 30.38
CA LEU A 80 17.29 -0.71 30.30
C LEU A 80 17.03 -0.09 28.92
N SER A 81 17.07 -0.90 27.86
CA SER A 81 16.83 -0.49 26.48
C SER A 81 16.02 -1.56 25.74
N PRO A 82 15.13 -1.19 24.79
CA PRO A 82 14.42 -2.14 23.94
C PRO A 82 15.39 -3.04 23.17
N SER A 83 15.39 -4.34 23.47
CA SER A 83 16.24 -5.33 22.79
C SER A 83 15.52 -6.06 21.65
N ARG A 84 14.19 -6.02 21.65
CA ARG A 84 13.34 -6.86 20.80
C ARG A 84 12.86 -6.10 19.58
N VAL A 85 12.99 -6.74 18.43
CA VAL A 85 12.60 -6.18 17.13
C VAL A 85 11.44 -7.00 16.56
N GLY A 86 10.29 -6.35 16.43
CA GLY A 86 9.13 -6.85 15.73
C GLY A 86 9.17 -6.47 14.25
N ILE A 87 8.17 -6.95 13.50
CA ILE A 87 7.99 -6.61 12.08
C ILE A 87 6.62 -5.99 11.88
N LEU A 88 6.59 -4.78 11.34
CA LEU A 88 5.40 -4.16 10.79
C LEU A 88 5.27 -4.55 9.31
N LEU A 89 4.24 -5.32 8.98
CA LEU A 89 3.91 -5.71 7.62
C LEU A 89 2.67 -4.94 7.16
N ILE A 90 2.76 -4.34 5.98
CA ILE A 90 1.66 -3.58 5.37
C ILE A 90 1.47 -4.05 3.93
N GLU A 91 0.24 -4.41 3.59
CA GLU A 91 -0.23 -4.64 2.24
C GLU A 91 -0.94 -3.38 1.72
N TYR A 92 -0.39 -2.80 0.68
CA TYR A 92 -0.96 -1.65 -0.01
C TYR A 92 -1.55 -2.09 -1.35
N ASP A 93 -2.80 -1.75 -1.61
CA ASP A 93 -3.46 -2.03 -2.89
C ASP A 93 -3.12 -0.94 -3.91
N LEU A 94 -2.42 -1.32 -4.99
CA LEU A 94 -2.07 -0.41 -6.07
C LEU A 94 -3.17 -0.27 -7.12
N LEU A 95 -4.16 -1.17 -7.15
CA LEU A 95 -5.24 -1.13 -8.15
C LEU A 95 -6.09 0.12 -7.97
N SER A 96 -6.48 0.42 -6.74
CA SER A 96 -7.30 1.59 -6.40
C SER A 96 -6.62 2.92 -6.75
N VAL A 97 -5.30 3.03 -6.56
CA VAL A 97 -4.52 4.23 -6.92
C VAL A 97 -4.36 4.37 -8.44
N LYS A 98 -4.09 3.26 -9.15
CA LYS A 98 -3.97 3.29 -10.62
C LYS A 98 -5.29 3.66 -11.29
N GLN A 99 -6.42 3.15 -10.81
CA GLN A 99 -7.74 3.46 -11.38
C GLN A 99 -8.10 4.94 -11.27
N GLN A 100 -7.78 5.60 -10.15
CA GLN A 100 -7.94 7.06 -10.02
C GLN A 100 -7.06 7.82 -11.01
N ALA A 101 -5.79 7.44 -11.14
CA ALA A 101 -4.87 8.08 -12.10
C ALA A 101 -5.34 7.92 -13.56
N TYR A 102 -5.90 6.76 -13.92
CA TYR A 102 -6.47 6.53 -15.25
C TYR A 102 -7.77 7.31 -15.48
N ALA A 103 -8.66 7.39 -14.48
CA ALA A 103 -9.90 8.16 -14.58
C ALA A 103 -9.63 9.67 -14.74
N ASP A 104 -8.65 10.20 -14.01
CA ASP A 104 -8.22 11.60 -14.11
C ASP A 104 -7.58 11.92 -15.47
N ALA A 105 -6.80 10.99 -16.03
CA ALA A 105 -6.24 11.11 -17.38
C ALA A 105 -7.34 11.08 -18.46
N LEU A 106 -8.36 10.24 -18.28
CA LEU A 106 -9.47 10.14 -19.23
C LEU A 106 -10.34 11.40 -19.24
N LYS A 107 -10.57 12.01 -18.06
CA LYS A 107 -11.33 13.25 -17.93
C LYS A 107 -10.64 14.43 -18.66
N ARG A 108 -9.31 14.52 -18.57
CA ARG A 108 -8.54 15.59 -19.24
C ARG A 108 -8.57 15.52 -20.77
N SER A 109 -8.60 14.33 -21.35
CA SER A 109 -8.66 14.16 -22.81
C SER A 109 -10.03 14.52 -23.41
N ILE A 110 -11.10 14.44 -22.63
CA ILE A 110 -12.47 14.74 -23.10
C ILE A 110 -12.77 16.24 -23.03
N GLU A 111 -12.24 16.97 -22.03
CA GLU A 111 -12.45 18.43 -21.89
C GLU A 111 -11.76 19.23 -23.01
N THR A 112 -10.61 18.79 -23.51
CA THR A 112 -9.88 19.51 -24.57
C THR A 112 -10.48 19.29 -25.95
N SER A 113 -11.01 18.10 -26.24
CA SER A 113 -11.63 17.80 -27.53
C SER A 113 -12.98 18.50 -27.73
N THR A 114 -13.75 18.71 -26.66
CA THR A 114 -15.05 19.40 -26.73
C THR A 114 -14.92 20.91 -26.95
N ALA A 115 -13.91 21.55 -26.35
CA ALA A 115 -13.64 22.97 -26.58
C ALA A 115 -13.26 23.26 -28.04
N LEU A 116 -12.44 22.39 -28.65
CA LEU A 116 -12.02 22.53 -30.04
C LEU A 116 -13.17 22.29 -31.04
N ALA A 117 -14.03 21.31 -30.76
CA ALA A 117 -15.21 21.03 -31.58
C ALA A 117 -16.21 22.21 -31.55
N PHE A 118 -16.43 22.83 -30.39
CA PHE A 118 -17.27 24.02 -30.28
C PHE A 118 -16.68 25.22 -31.03
N PHE A 119 -15.37 25.44 -30.94
CA PHE A 119 -14.71 26.54 -31.64
C PHE A 119 -14.81 26.36 -33.17
N CYS A 120 -14.56 25.14 -33.66
CA CYS A 120 -14.75 24.80 -35.08
C CYS A 120 -16.20 24.99 -35.54
N ALA A 121 -17.19 24.58 -34.73
CA ALA A 121 -18.60 24.75 -35.07
C ALA A 121 -19.01 26.23 -35.15
N ILE A 122 -18.50 27.07 -34.26
CA ILE A 122 -18.75 28.53 -34.26
C ILE A 122 -18.13 29.18 -35.50
N VAL A 123 -16.87 28.88 -35.81
CA VAL A 123 -16.18 29.40 -37.00
C VAL A 123 -16.91 28.99 -38.28
N TRP A 124 -17.35 27.72 -38.38
CA TRP A 124 -18.11 27.24 -39.52
C TRP A 124 -19.42 28.02 -39.72
N LEU A 125 -20.18 28.24 -38.64
CA LEU A 125 -21.45 28.97 -38.71
C LEU A 125 -21.26 30.42 -39.15
N PHE A 126 -20.20 31.09 -38.70
CA PHE A 126 -19.87 32.44 -39.16
C PHE A 126 -19.48 32.47 -40.63
N LEU A 127 -18.65 31.53 -41.09
CA LEU A 127 -18.20 31.48 -42.49
C LEU A 127 -19.34 31.16 -43.46
N ARG A 128 -20.37 30.42 -43.02
CA ARG A 128 -21.58 30.14 -43.83
C ARG A 128 -22.55 31.32 -43.86
N LYS A 129 -22.47 32.26 -42.90
CA LYS A 129 -23.34 33.43 -42.80
C LYS A 129 -22.76 34.70 -43.44
N LEU A 130 -21.51 34.66 -43.90
CA LEU A 130 -20.85 35.71 -44.68
C LEU A 130 -20.98 35.40 -46.18
#